data_AF-A0A972IHM3-F1
#
_entry.id   AF-A0A972IHM3-F1
#
_cell.length_a   1.000
_cell.length_b   1.000
_cell.length_c   1.000
_cell.angle_alpha   90.00
_cell.angle_beta   90.00
_cell.angle_gamma   90.00
#
_symmetry.space_group_name_H-M   'P 1'
#
loop_
_entity.id
_entity.type
_entity.pdbx_description
1 polymer ?
#
loop_
_entity_poly.entity_id
_entity_poly.type
_entity_poly.pdbx_seq_one_letter_code
_entity_poly.pdbx_strand_id
1 'polypeptide(L)'
;MLKTTNRRNFLKSAGVTAAGFWVAGGVSARAGQSPNERLGMASIGIGGKGHSDSQDAARHGDLVAICDADKNRLAGALKRFPKAKGYTDFRKMLEDMGRSIDAVTVSTPDHMHAPAALMAMRMGIHCFCQKPLTRTIYEARLVGQVAREMKLATQMGNQGTASDTLRRSAHWLKNGAIGKVRELHIWTDRAKGWWPQGIDRPAPSKPPEHLPWDLWLGVAPQRPYADGYHPFKWRGWWDFGTGALGDIACHSVSMPFMGLDLRNPISAEAETSGHNKDSFPEWSIITYEFAATDARPALKLVWYDGGKLPPKELLGGREPSPKGGSLAIGERGILLNDQLLDGGEPVDVEFPRSPGHFEEWIRAIKTGEPAMSNFPDYAGPLTEAMLVGNLSIWCGEKVEWDAANMQVTNVPGLEPLIKPVYRKGYTLDA
;
A
#
# COMPACT_ATOMS: atom_id res chain seq x y z
N MET A 1 -42.66 60.00 12.16
CA MET A 1 -43.62 59.08 11.52
C MET A 1 -43.16 57.66 11.78
N LEU A 2 -43.92 56.91 12.57
CA LEU A 2 -43.76 55.46 12.72
C LEU A 2 -44.31 54.78 11.47
N LYS A 3 -43.51 53.92 10.81
CA LYS A 3 -44.03 52.79 10.05
C LYS A 3 -43.19 51.54 10.31
N THR A 4 -43.88 50.59 10.90
CA THR A 4 -43.59 49.20 11.24
C THR A 4 -43.02 48.38 10.08
N THR A 5 -41.93 47.66 10.33
CA THR A 5 -41.49 46.57 9.44
C THR A 5 -42.14 45.27 9.89
N ASN A 6 -43.01 44.74 9.02
CA ASN A 6 -43.90 43.61 9.29
C ASN A 6 -43.14 42.27 9.20
N ARG A 7 -43.44 41.33 10.12
CA ARG A 7 -42.84 39.98 10.26
C ARG A 7 -43.12 39.02 9.08
N ARG A 8 -43.54 39.51 7.91
CA ARG A 8 -43.86 38.72 6.70
C ARG A 8 -42.82 38.76 5.57
N ASN A 9 -41.74 39.54 5.69
CA ASN A 9 -40.66 39.57 4.68
C ASN A 9 -39.44 38.70 5.02
N PHE A 10 -39.44 38.01 6.16
CA PHE A 10 -38.31 37.15 6.59
C PHE A 10 -38.39 35.70 6.05
N LEU A 11 -39.54 35.28 5.53
CA LEU A 11 -39.77 33.90 5.05
C LEU A 11 -39.80 33.75 3.51
N LYS A 12 -39.33 34.76 2.76
CA LYS A 12 -39.20 34.68 1.28
C LYS A 12 -37.77 34.41 0.79
N SER A 13 -36.84 34.05 1.68
CA SER A 13 -35.44 33.76 1.33
C SER A 13 -35.07 32.27 1.45
N ALA A 14 -36.06 31.37 1.46
CA ALA A 14 -35.85 29.94 1.47
C ALA A 14 -36.44 29.33 0.20
N GLY A 15 -35.63 29.22 -0.85
CA GLY A 15 -36.03 28.59 -2.10
C GLY A 15 -34.95 28.72 -3.17
N VAL A 16 -34.34 27.58 -3.50
CA VAL A 16 -33.36 27.33 -4.58
C VAL A 16 -31.89 27.58 -4.21
N THR A 17 -31.30 26.61 -3.52
CA THR A 17 -29.84 26.37 -3.56
C THR A 17 -29.60 25.08 -4.33
N ALA A 18 -29.55 25.18 -5.67
CA ALA A 18 -29.02 24.14 -6.54
C ALA A 18 -28.50 24.77 -7.84
N ALA A 19 -27.33 24.31 -8.26
CA ALA A 19 -26.60 24.61 -9.51
C ALA A 19 -25.72 25.89 -9.55
N GLY A 20 -24.41 25.65 -9.39
CA GLY A 20 -23.42 26.06 -10.39
C GLY A 20 -22.74 27.41 -10.25
N PHE A 21 -21.50 27.41 -9.72
CA PHE A 21 -20.44 28.29 -10.21
C PHE A 21 -19.09 27.55 -10.18
N TRP A 22 -18.79 26.87 -11.28
CA TRP A 22 -17.43 26.60 -11.75
C TRP A 22 -17.01 27.80 -12.61
N VAL A 23 -16.05 28.62 -12.17
CA VAL A 23 -15.07 29.30 -13.04
C VAL A 23 -13.81 29.62 -12.21
N ALA A 24 -12.72 28.96 -12.62
CA ALA A 24 -11.32 29.38 -12.66
C ALA A 24 -10.79 30.45 -11.69
N GLY A 25 -9.74 30.06 -10.96
CA GLY A 25 -8.80 30.99 -10.36
C GLY A 25 -7.77 30.23 -9.54
N GLY A 26 -6.55 30.07 -10.06
CA GLY A 26 -5.45 29.44 -9.38
C GLY A 26 -5.18 30.08 -8.02
N VAL A 27 -5.65 29.42 -6.96
CA VAL A 27 -5.09 29.60 -5.63
C VAL A 27 -4.03 28.53 -5.50
N SER A 28 -2.80 28.91 -5.84
CA SER A 28 -1.63 28.27 -5.25
C SER A 28 -1.80 28.43 -3.74
N ALA A 29 -2.39 27.42 -3.09
CA ALA A 29 -2.30 27.28 -1.65
C ALA A 29 -0.80 27.18 -1.36
N ARG A 30 -0.17 28.32 -1.03
CA ARG A 30 1.12 28.31 -0.36
C ARG A 30 0.86 27.51 0.90
N ALA A 31 1.34 26.26 0.90
CA ALA A 31 1.36 25.43 2.09
C ALA A 31 1.97 26.28 3.21
N GLY A 32 1.22 26.39 4.32
CA GLY A 32 1.45 27.31 5.43
C GLY A 32 2.91 27.58 5.75
N GLN A 33 3.27 28.87 5.78
CA GLN A 33 4.62 29.35 6.13
C GLN A 33 4.70 29.89 7.56
N SER A 34 3.62 29.82 8.36
CA SER A 34 3.70 30.24 9.76
C SER A 34 4.18 29.08 10.66
N PRO A 35 5.02 29.35 11.68
CA PRO A 35 5.45 28.33 12.65
C PRO A 35 4.31 27.59 13.35
N ASN A 36 3.11 28.19 13.42
CA ASN A 36 1.93 27.60 14.05
C ASN A 36 1.13 26.65 13.13
N GLU A 37 1.55 26.45 11.88
CA GLU A 37 0.92 25.55 10.89
C GLU A 37 1.77 24.31 10.58
N ARG A 38 2.89 24.10 11.28
CA ARG A 38 3.78 22.95 11.09
C ARG A 38 3.27 21.77 11.92
N LEU A 39 3.17 20.61 11.26
CA LEU A 39 2.72 19.36 11.88
C LEU A 39 3.81 18.79 12.80
N GLY A 40 3.44 18.29 13.97
CA GLY A 40 4.26 17.38 14.76
C GLY A 40 4.36 16.03 14.05
N MET A 41 5.54 15.71 13.51
CA MET A 41 5.79 14.48 12.76
C MET A 41 6.52 13.45 13.63
N ALA A 42 6.17 12.18 13.46
CA ALA A 42 6.97 11.07 13.96
C ALA A 42 7.33 10.07 12.86
N SER A 43 8.41 9.31 13.05
CA SER A 43 8.81 8.24 12.12
C SER A 43 9.13 6.94 12.85
N ILE A 44 8.54 5.84 12.42
CA ILE A 44 8.74 4.48 12.93
C ILE A 44 9.39 3.63 11.84
N GLY A 45 10.62 3.15 12.08
CA GLY A 45 11.47 2.52 11.08
C GLY A 45 12.15 3.57 10.20
N ILE A 46 13.47 3.69 10.31
CA ILE A 46 14.27 4.78 9.67
C ILE A 46 15.42 4.26 8.82
N GLY A 47 15.52 2.94 8.65
CA GLY A 47 16.40 2.31 7.66
C GLY A 47 15.76 2.28 6.28
N GLY A 48 16.58 2.14 5.23
CA GLY A 48 16.08 1.99 3.85
C GLY A 48 15.12 3.11 3.45
N LYS A 49 13.88 2.77 3.10
CA LYS A 49 12.83 3.75 2.76
C LYS A 49 12.47 4.70 3.92
N GLY A 50 12.51 4.23 5.16
CA GLY A 50 12.31 5.10 6.34
C GLY A 50 13.31 6.26 6.42
N HIS A 51 14.49 6.13 5.79
CA HIS A 51 15.42 7.25 5.65
C HIS A 51 14.84 8.36 4.80
N SER A 52 14.30 8.06 3.60
CA SER A 52 13.68 9.08 2.74
C SER A 52 12.39 9.59 3.35
N ASP A 53 11.57 8.72 3.93
CA ASP A 53 10.25 9.09 4.45
C ASP A 53 10.39 10.04 5.66
N SER A 54 11.38 9.82 6.54
CA SER A 54 11.68 10.76 7.64
C SER A 54 12.23 12.10 7.16
N GLN A 55 12.95 12.14 6.03
CA GLN A 55 13.37 13.40 5.41
C GLN A 55 12.19 14.16 4.83
N ASP A 56 11.29 13.47 4.11
CA ASP A 56 10.08 14.10 3.58
C ASP A 56 9.20 14.61 4.73
N ALA A 57 9.01 13.82 5.79
CA ALA A 57 8.32 14.27 7.00
C ALA A 57 8.93 15.56 7.58
N ALA A 58 10.26 15.62 7.74
CA ALA A 58 10.94 16.81 8.27
C ALA A 58 10.88 18.04 7.35
N ARG A 59 10.65 17.87 6.03
CA ARG A 59 10.41 19.00 5.11
C ARG A 59 9.03 19.61 5.33
N HIS A 60 8.03 18.80 5.68
CA HIS A 60 6.63 19.21 5.79
C HIS A 60 6.15 19.47 7.23
N GLY A 61 6.92 19.08 8.25
CA GLY A 61 6.62 19.32 9.65
C GLY A 61 7.84 19.20 10.56
N ASP A 62 7.64 19.35 11.86
CA ASP A 62 8.69 19.22 12.86
C ASP A 62 8.78 17.78 13.33
N LEU A 63 9.91 17.13 13.07
CA LEU A 63 10.12 15.74 13.48
C LEU A 63 10.39 15.70 14.99
N VAL A 64 9.34 15.45 15.77
CA VAL A 64 9.36 15.48 17.25
C VAL A 64 9.81 14.15 17.85
N ALA A 65 9.60 13.04 17.14
CA ALA A 65 9.93 11.70 17.62
C ALA A 65 10.40 10.77 16.49
N ILE A 66 11.36 9.90 16.80
CA ILE A 66 11.87 8.87 15.89
C ILE A 66 12.00 7.55 16.63
N CYS A 67 11.60 6.46 15.97
CA CYS A 67 11.68 5.12 16.50
C CYS A 67 12.38 4.14 15.54
N ASP A 68 13.34 3.37 16.04
CA ASP A 68 13.88 2.16 15.36
C ASP A 68 14.34 1.14 16.39
N ALA A 69 14.00 -0.13 16.18
CA ALA A 69 14.47 -1.21 17.04
C ALA A 69 16.01 -1.36 16.95
N ASP A 70 16.60 -1.05 15.80
CA ASP A 70 18.06 -1.05 15.63
C ASP A 70 18.67 0.25 16.18
N LYS A 71 19.37 0.13 17.31
CA LYS A 71 19.99 1.27 18.00
C LYS A 71 21.04 2.00 17.16
N ASN A 72 21.70 1.33 16.22
CA ASN A 72 22.67 1.98 15.35
C ASN A 72 21.98 2.88 14.32
N ARG A 73 20.86 2.41 13.77
CA ARG A 73 20.02 3.24 12.89
C ARG A 73 19.46 4.43 13.66
N LEU A 74 18.93 4.20 14.86
CA LEU A 74 18.39 5.24 15.73
C LEU A 74 19.43 6.33 15.99
N ALA A 75 20.65 5.94 16.40
CA ALA A 75 21.74 6.88 16.63
C ALA A 75 22.09 7.68 15.37
N GLY A 76 22.08 7.05 14.19
CA GLY A 76 22.29 7.72 12.90
C GLY A 76 21.21 8.77 12.58
N ALA A 77 19.93 8.45 12.82
CA ALA A 77 18.85 9.41 12.59
C ALA A 77 18.83 10.55 13.60
N LEU A 78 19.17 10.31 14.87
CA LEU A 78 19.25 11.38 15.88
C LEU A 78 20.36 12.39 15.58
N LYS A 79 21.44 11.98 14.88
CA LYS A 79 22.43 12.93 14.35
C LYS A 79 21.84 13.81 13.23
N ARG A 80 20.97 13.25 12.38
CA ARG A 80 20.29 13.98 11.30
C ARG A 80 19.18 14.89 11.84
N PHE A 81 18.52 14.47 12.91
CA PHE A 81 17.37 15.16 13.52
C PHE A 81 17.59 15.34 15.03
N PRO A 82 18.51 16.24 15.44
CA PRO A 82 18.95 16.35 16.83
C PRO A 82 17.87 16.85 17.81
N LYS A 83 16.75 17.38 17.30
CA LYS A 83 15.61 17.82 18.12
C LYS A 83 14.59 16.72 18.37
N ALA A 84 14.62 15.62 17.62
CA ALA A 84 13.70 14.52 17.79
C ALA A 84 14.04 13.71 19.05
N LYS A 85 13.02 13.26 19.78
CA LYS A 85 13.20 12.29 20.86
C LYS A 85 13.30 10.88 20.27
N GLY A 86 14.31 10.12 20.68
CA GLY A 86 14.59 8.78 20.14
C GLY A 86 13.99 7.66 20.98
N TYR A 87 13.43 6.65 20.31
CA TYR A 87 12.84 5.46 20.93
C TYR A 87 13.27 4.19 20.18
N THR A 88 13.31 3.07 20.89
CA THR A 88 13.45 1.76 20.23
C THR A 88 12.12 1.04 20.06
N ASP A 89 11.11 1.42 20.84
CA ASP A 89 9.77 0.81 20.88
C ASP A 89 8.72 1.86 20.51
N PHE A 90 7.98 1.62 19.44
CA PHE A 90 6.98 2.57 18.96
C PHE A 90 5.82 2.73 19.92
N ARG A 91 5.49 1.70 20.71
CA ARG A 91 4.40 1.75 21.68
C ARG A 91 4.70 2.78 22.76
N LYS A 92 5.93 2.74 23.29
CA LYS A 92 6.43 3.72 24.26
C LYS A 92 6.52 5.12 23.66
N MET A 93 6.93 5.24 22.40
CA MET A 93 6.96 6.52 21.70
C MET A 93 5.55 7.12 21.62
N LEU A 94 4.56 6.34 21.20
CA LEU A 94 3.18 6.79 21.06
C LEU A 94 2.55 7.10 22.43
N GLU A 95 2.76 6.27 23.45
CA GLU A 95 2.30 6.53 24.82
C GLU A 95 2.84 7.84 25.41
N ASP A 96 4.13 8.11 25.19
CA ASP A 96 4.82 9.27 25.75
C ASP A 96 4.57 10.56 24.94
N MET A 97 4.52 10.46 23.60
CA MET A 97 4.51 11.63 22.71
C MET A 97 3.23 11.79 21.89
N GLY A 98 2.25 10.90 22.00
CA GLY A 98 1.10 10.86 21.08
C GLY A 98 0.31 12.17 20.95
N ARG A 99 0.25 12.99 22.02
CA ARG A 99 -0.39 14.32 21.98
C ARG A 99 0.39 15.38 21.20
N SER A 100 1.67 15.13 20.93
CA SER A 100 2.58 16.00 20.20
C SER A 100 2.80 15.54 18.76
N ILE A 101 2.14 14.46 18.33
CA ILE A 101 2.30 13.85 17.01
C ILE A 101 0.96 14.00 16.27
N ASP A 102 0.96 14.82 15.21
CA ASP A 102 -0.18 14.97 14.31
C ASP A 102 -0.17 13.88 13.23
N ALA A 103 1.02 13.46 12.80
CA ALA A 103 1.18 12.49 11.72
C ALA A 103 2.42 11.60 11.89
N VAL A 104 2.32 10.35 11.45
CA VAL A 104 3.37 9.35 11.55
C VAL A 104 3.69 8.70 10.20
N THR A 105 4.99 8.47 9.95
CA THR A 105 5.45 7.59 8.87
C THR A 105 5.83 6.22 9.43
N VAL A 106 5.30 5.13 8.87
CA VAL A 106 5.60 3.74 9.25
C VAL A 106 6.35 3.04 8.11
N SER A 107 7.62 2.72 8.31
CA SER A 107 8.53 2.14 7.31
C SER A 107 9.33 0.96 7.88
N THR A 108 8.69 0.17 8.74
CA THR A 108 9.23 -1.06 9.35
C THR A 108 9.24 -2.23 8.35
N PRO A 109 9.67 -3.44 8.73
CA PRO A 109 9.27 -4.64 8.00
C PRO A 109 7.75 -4.84 7.98
N ASP A 110 7.24 -5.56 6.97
CA ASP A 110 5.79 -5.66 6.68
C ASP A 110 4.96 -6.16 7.87
N HIS A 111 5.47 -7.16 8.61
CA HIS A 111 4.80 -7.70 9.80
C HIS A 111 4.54 -6.65 10.90
N MET A 112 5.27 -5.53 10.91
CA MET A 112 5.10 -4.46 11.90
C MET A 112 4.35 -3.23 11.37
N HIS A 113 3.96 -3.21 10.09
CA HIS A 113 3.20 -2.10 9.52
C HIS A 113 1.86 -1.89 10.23
N ALA A 114 0.99 -2.91 10.21
CA ALA A 114 -0.36 -2.84 10.78
C ALA A 114 -0.38 -2.50 12.29
N PRO A 115 0.38 -3.17 13.18
CA PRO A 115 0.34 -2.85 14.61
C PRO A 115 0.79 -1.41 14.92
N ALA A 116 1.82 -0.90 14.22
CA ALA A 116 2.28 0.47 14.40
C ALA A 116 1.28 1.49 13.85
N ALA A 117 0.75 1.25 12.64
CA ALA A 117 -0.21 2.13 12.01
C ALA A 117 -1.54 2.20 12.78
N LEU A 118 -2.09 1.06 13.21
CA LEU A 118 -3.37 1.01 13.93
C LEU A 118 -3.29 1.71 15.29
N MET A 119 -2.22 1.47 16.06
CA MET A 119 -2.04 2.14 17.35
C MET A 119 -1.99 3.66 17.18
N ALA A 120 -1.23 4.17 16.20
CA ALA A 120 -1.19 5.60 15.92
C ALA A 120 -2.56 6.14 15.45
N MET A 121 -3.21 5.48 14.50
CA MET A 121 -4.50 5.92 13.97
C MET A 121 -5.60 5.95 15.03
N ARG A 122 -5.64 4.99 15.96
CA ARG A 122 -6.61 5.01 17.07
C ARG A 122 -6.37 6.15 18.06
N MET A 123 -5.17 6.71 18.09
CA MET A 123 -4.86 7.93 18.82
C MET A 123 -5.22 9.20 18.03
N GLY A 124 -5.83 9.09 16.85
CA GLY A 124 -6.18 10.21 15.98
C GLY A 124 -5.03 10.72 15.11
N ILE A 125 -3.92 9.97 15.02
CA ILE A 125 -2.71 10.37 14.30
C ILE A 125 -2.82 9.97 12.83
N HIS A 126 -2.60 10.91 11.91
CA HIS A 126 -2.58 10.63 10.46
C HIS A 126 -1.42 9.69 10.10
N CYS A 127 -1.62 8.79 9.13
CA CYS A 127 -0.65 7.71 8.89
C CYS A 127 -0.22 7.59 7.43
N PHE A 128 1.08 7.74 7.19
CA PHE A 128 1.74 7.28 5.97
C PHE A 128 2.42 5.95 6.24
N CYS A 129 2.15 4.90 5.46
CA CYS A 129 2.75 3.59 5.69
C CYS A 129 3.40 3.06 4.41
N GLN A 130 4.62 2.52 4.50
CA GLN A 130 5.28 1.93 3.34
C GLN A 130 4.53 0.72 2.80
N LYS A 131 4.84 0.42 1.54
CA LYS A 131 4.30 -0.72 0.82
C LYS A 131 5.07 -2.02 1.15
N PRO A 132 4.44 -3.20 1.03
CA PRO A 132 2.98 -3.40 0.99
C PRO A 132 2.33 -2.83 2.23
N LEU A 133 1.05 -2.43 2.15
CA LEU A 133 0.41 -1.74 3.26
C LEU A 133 0.45 -2.58 4.55
N THR A 134 0.25 -3.89 4.43
CA THR A 134 0.23 -4.84 5.54
C THR A 134 0.78 -6.19 5.09
N ARG A 135 1.01 -7.10 6.05
CA ARG A 135 1.46 -8.46 5.75
C ARG A 135 0.29 -9.39 5.45
N THR A 136 -0.86 -9.17 6.07
CA THR A 136 -2.04 -10.05 5.93
C THR A 136 -3.27 -9.33 5.39
N ILE A 137 -4.21 -10.13 4.87
CA ILE A 137 -5.47 -9.66 4.28
C ILE A 137 -6.33 -8.97 5.34
N TYR A 138 -6.47 -9.57 6.52
CA TYR A 138 -7.25 -8.97 7.61
C TYR A 138 -6.70 -7.62 8.04
N GLU A 139 -5.37 -7.53 8.19
CA GLU A 139 -4.70 -6.28 8.51
C GLU A 139 -5.01 -5.19 7.45
N ALA A 140 -4.97 -5.52 6.15
CA ALA A 140 -5.21 -4.57 5.06
C ALA A 140 -6.61 -3.97 5.13
N ARG A 141 -7.62 -4.80 5.42
CA ARG A 141 -9.00 -4.34 5.59
C ARG A 141 -9.17 -3.51 6.85
N LEU A 142 -8.59 -3.97 7.96
CA LEU A 142 -8.72 -3.32 9.26
C LEU A 142 -8.12 -1.91 9.26
N VAL A 143 -6.93 -1.70 8.67
CA VAL A 143 -6.32 -0.36 8.57
C VAL A 143 -7.18 0.59 7.75
N GLY A 144 -7.83 0.10 6.68
CA GLY A 144 -8.77 0.88 5.88
C GLY A 144 -10.03 1.25 6.66
N GLN A 145 -10.61 0.30 7.40
CA GLN A 145 -11.78 0.53 8.26
C GLN A 145 -11.49 1.58 9.34
N VAL A 146 -10.41 1.41 10.10
CA VAL A 146 -10.01 2.36 11.15
C VAL A 146 -9.71 3.74 10.57
N ALA A 147 -9.03 3.83 9.43
CA ALA A 147 -8.78 5.12 8.78
C ALA A 147 -10.08 5.85 8.40
N ARG A 148 -11.09 5.11 7.91
CA ARG A 148 -12.40 5.67 7.57
C ARG A 148 -13.19 6.09 8.82
N GLU A 149 -13.24 5.23 9.83
CA GLU A 149 -13.93 5.48 11.11
C GLU A 149 -13.38 6.72 11.82
N MET A 150 -12.05 6.82 11.89
CA MET A 150 -11.33 7.91 12.55
C MET A 150 -11.20 9.16 11.65
N LYS A 151 -11.64 9.09 10.39
CA LYS A 151 -11.57 10.17 9.38
C LYS A 151 -10.17 10.72 9.19
N LEU A 152 -9.19 9.83 9.07
CA LEU A 152 -7.77 10.18 9.02
C LEU A 152 -7.26 10.26 7.58
N ALA A 153 -6.45 11.29 7.31
CA ALA A 153 -5.60 11.32 6.13
C ALA A 153 -4.56 10.19 6.18
N THR A 154 -4.62 9.29 5.22
CA THR A 154 -3.72 8.14 5.12
C THR A 154 -3.15 8.01 3.72
N GLN A 155 -1.96 7.41 3.61
CA GLN A 155 -1.35 7.15 2.30
C GLN A 155 -0.33 6.01 2.35
N MET A 156 -0.42 5.07 1.41
CA MET A 156 0.62 4.05 1.22
C MET A 156 1.81 4.59 0.43
N GLY A 157 3.02 4.14 0.74
CA GLY A 157 4.29 4.55 0.12
C GLY A 157 4.57 4.00 -1.27
N ASN A 158 3.57 3.91 -2.16
CA ASN A 158 3.73 3.48 -3.56
C ASN A 158 3.75 4.68 -4.52
N GLN A 159 4.91 5.33 -4.61
CA GLN A 159 5.10 6.66 -5.24
C GLN A 159 4.70 6.73 -6.72
N GLY A 160 4.70 5.59 -7.43
CA GLY A 160 4.27 5.52 -8.83
C GLY A 160 2.83 6.00 -9.06
N THR A 161 1.96 5.91 -8.04
CA THR A 161 0.57 6.41 -8.10
C THR A 161 0.45 7.91 -8.33
N ALA A 162 1.51 8.69 -8.06
CA ALA A 162 1.59 10.12 -8.33
C ALA A 162 2.07 10.46 -9.77
N SER A 163 2.42 9.46 -10.59
CA SER A 163 2.89 9.69 -11.96
C SER A 163 1.73 10.03 -12.90
N ASP A 164 1.84 11.14 -13.62
CA ASP A 164 0.92 11.52 -14.70
C ASP A 164 0.83 10.42 -15.77
N THR A 165 1.95 9.75 -16.07
CA THR A 165 1.97 8.63 -17.02
C THR A 165 1.13 7.46 -16.51
N LEU A 166 1.28 7.08 -15.24
CA LEU A 166 0.48 5.98 -14.66
C LEU A 166 -1.01 6.33 -14.65
N ARG A 167 -1.36 7.54 -14.20
CA ARG A 167 -2.76 7.96 -14.11
C ARG A 167 -3.41 8.08 -15.49
N ARG A 168 -2.70 8.64 -16.47
CA ARG A 168 -3.17 8.69 -17.87
C ARG A 168 -3.41 7.29 -18.43
N SER A 169 -2.45 6.38 -18.28
CA SER A 169 -2.58 4.99 -18.75
C SER A 169 -3.76 4.27 -18.09
N ALA A 170 -3.98 4.46 -16.79
CA ALA A 170 -5.16 3.93 -16.11
C ALA A 170 -6.47 4.51 -16.68
N HIS A 171 -6.50 5.80 -17.00
CA HIS A 171 -7.68 6.43 -17.63
C HIS A 171 -7.87 5.98 -19.09
N TRP A 172 -6.80 5.68 -19.83
CA TRP A 172 -6.90 5.06 -21.15
C TRP A 172 -7.54 3.68 -21.07
N LEU A 173 -7.14 2.83 -20.11
CA LEU A 173 -7.80 1.54 -19.88
C LEU A 173 -9.29 1.72 -19.56
N LYS A 174 -9.60 2.62 -18.62
CA LYS A 174 -10.97 2.91 -18.20
C LYS A 174 -11.86 3.41 -19.34
N ASN A 175 -11.29 4.18 -20.28
CA ASN A 175 -12.02 4.79 -21.39
C ASN A 175 -11.88 4.01 -22.71
N GLY A 176 -11.42 2.75 -22.65
CA GLY A 176 -11.48 1.84 -23.80
C GLY A 176 -10.47 2.12 -24.92
N ALA A 177 -9.31 2.71 -24.61
CA ALA A 177 -8.22 2.92 -25.57
C ALA A 177 -7.76 1.64 -26.29
N ILE A 178 -7.96 0.48 -25.67
CA ILE A 178 -7.68 -0.85 -26.24
C ILE A 178 -8.94 -1.74 -26.36
N GLY A 179 -10.14 -1.14 -26.26
CA GLY A 179 -11.40 -1.89 -26.12
C GLY A 179 -11.58 -2.48 -24.73
N LYS A 180 -12.47 -3.48 -24.59
CA LYS A 180 -12.68 -4.12 -23.29
C LYS A 180 -11.48 -5.02 -22.97
N VAL A 181 -10.86 -4.82 -21.80
CA VAL A 181 -9.73 -5.62 -21.33
C VAL A 181 -10.20 -7.02 -20.92
N ARG A 182 -9.46 -8.05 -21.36
CA ARG A 182 -9.78 -9.47 -21.08
C ARG A 182 -8.69 -10.18 -20.29
N GLU A 183 -7.44 -9.78 -20.50
CA GLU A 183 -6.29 -10.43 -19.87
C GLU A 183 -5.23 -9.40 -19.47
N LEU A 184 -4.61 -9.63 -18.31
CA LEU A 184 -3.52 -8.82 -17.78
C LEU A 184 -2.33 -9.73 -17.49
N HIS A 185 -1.12 -9.30 -17.82
CA HIS A 185 0.12 -9.98 -17.44
C HIS A 185 1.06 -9.01 -16.75
N ILE A 186 1.48 -9.36 -15.54
CA ILE A 186 2.33 -8.53 -14.69
C ILE A 186 3.53 -9.35 -14.29
N TRP A 187 4.74 -8.89 -14.58
CA TRP A 187 5.95 -9.63 -14.24
C TRP A 187 7.00 -8.76 -13.56
N THR A 188 7.88 -9.38 -12.79
CA THR A 188 8.95 -8.70 -12.04
C THR A 188 10.24 -9.50 -12.01
N ASP A 189 11.34 -8.78 -11.83
CA ASP A 189 12.66 -9.34 -11.54
C ASP A 189 12.80 -9.84 -10.09
N ARG A 190 11.84 -9.55 -9.21
CA ARG A 190 11.83 -10.09 -7.84
C ARG A 190 11.43 -11.57 -7.83
N ALA A 191 11.79 -12.34 -6.80
CA ALA A 191 12.80 -12.00 -5.79
C ALA A 191 14.24 -12.14 -6.33
N LYS A 192 14.41 -12.76 -7.50
CA LYS A 192 15.69 -13.16 -8.09
C LYS A 192 16.68 -11.99 -8.20
N GLY A 193 17.79 -12.08 -7.46
CA GLY A 193 18.83 -11.04 -7.43
C GLY A 193 18.62 -9.92 -6.40
N TRP A 194 17.48 -9.90 -5.69
CA TRP A 194 17.19 -8.90 -4.65
C TRP A 194 17.26 -9.47 -3.23
N TRP A 195 16.61 -10.59 -2.97
CA TRP A 195 16.71 -11.35 -1.71
C TRP A 195 16.50 -12.84 -1.98
N PRO A 196 17.02 -13.74 -1.11
CA PRO A 196 16.79 -15.16 -1.28
C PRO A 196 15.33 -15.53 -0.97
N GLN A 197 14.78 -16.44 -1.75
CA GLN A 197 13.54 -17.17 -1.52
C GLN A 197 13.76 -18.64 -1.93
N GLY A 198 12.87 -19.53 -1.53
CA GLY A 198 12.95 -20.98 -1.72
C GLY A 198 14.05 -21.65 -0.90
N ILE A 199 14.56 -20.99 0.15
CA ILE A 199 15.68 -21.48 0.95
C ILE A 199 15.23 -22.01 2.31
N ASP A 200 16.03 -22.91 2.86
CA ASP A 200 15.86 -23.36 4.24
C ASP A 200 16.16 -22.26 5.24
N ARG A 201 15.48 -22.36 6.39
CA ARG A 201 15.70 -21.47 7.52
C ARG A 201 17.17 -21.53 7.94
N PRO A 202 17.87 -20.38 8.03
CA PRO A 202 19.26 -20.37 8.48
C PRO A 202 19.38 -20.84 9.93
N ALA A 203 20.55 -21.40 10.26
CA ALA A 203 20.85 -21.85 11.61
C ALA A 203 20.74 -20.69 12.62
N PRO A 204 20.19 -20.92 13.82
CA PRO A 204 20.11 -19.91 14.87
C PRO A 204 21.47 -19.29 15.20
N SER A 205 21.50 -17.98 15.42
CA SER A 205 22.68 -17.26 15.91
C SER A 205 22.29 -16.23 16.98
N LYS A 206 23.30 -15.68 17.68
CA LYS A 206 23.06 -14.66 18.71
C LYS A 206 22.66 -13.34 18.01
N PRO A 207 21.52 -12.70 18.39
CA PRO A 207 21.19 -11.38 17.87
C PRO A 207 22.29 -10.37 18.21
N PRO A 208 22.60 -9.43 17.31
CA PRO A 208 23.57 -8.39 17.60
C PRO A 208 23.06 -7.47 18.72
N GLU A 209 23.96 -6.96 19.56
CA GLU A 209 23.60 -6.21 20.79
C GLU A 209 22.77 -4.94 20.55
N HIS A 210 22.92 -4.35 19.35
CA HIS A 210 22.19 -3.16 18.94
C HIS A 210 20.75 -3.45 18.50
N LEU A 211 20.37 -4.72 18.34
CA LEU A 211 19.05 -5.17 17.89
C LEU A 211 18.36 -5.99 18.99
N PRO A 212 17.46 -5.37 19.79
CA PRO A 212 16.60 -6.10 20.71
C PRO A 212 15.66 -7.02 19.91
N TRP A 213 16.07 -8.27 19.74
CA TRP A 213 15.41 -9.21 18.82
C TRP A 213 13.93 -9.41 19.14
N ASP A 214 13.57 -9.53 20.41
CA ASP A 214 12.17 -9.72 20.81
C ASP A 214 11.26 -8.56 20.36
N LEU A 215 11.80 -7.34 20.37
CA LEU A 215 11.09 -6.14 19.93
C LEU A 215 11.00 -6.07 18.40
N TRP A 216 12.07 -6.42 17.69
CA TRP A 216 12.05 -6.48 16.23
C TRP A 216 11.12 -7.60 15.74
N LEU A 217 11.15 -8.76 16.39
CA LEU A 217 10.32 -9.92 16.08
C LEU A 217 8.83 -9.60 16.22
N GLY A 218 8.49 -8.80 17.24
CA GLY A 218 7.18 -8.17 17.32
C GLY A 218 6.02 -9.17 17.31
N VAL A 219 5.12 -8.99 16.35
CA VAL A 219 3.89 -9.78 16.19
C VAL A 219 4.13 -11.19 15.65
N ALA A 220 5.26 -11.42 14.97
CA ALA A 220 5.55 -12.68 14.30
C ALA A 220 5.75 -13.81 15.32
N PRO A 221 5.47 -15.10 14.99
CA PRO A 221 5.66 -16.23 15.89
C PRO A 221 7.05 -16.29 16.56
N GLN A 222 7.13 -16.88 17.76
CA GLN A 222 8.39 -16.97 18.50
C GLN A 222 9.41 -17.74 17.68
N ARG A 223 10.55 -17.11 17.38
CA ARG A 223 11.67 -17.75 16.69
C ARG A 223 13.01 -17.19 17.13
N PRO A 224 14.09 -18.00 17.13
CA PRO A 224 15.43 -17.48 17.36
C PRO A 224 15.85 -16.55 16.23
N TYR A 225 16.74 -15.61 16.54
CA TYR A 225 17.44 -14.85 15.53
C TYR A 225 18.31 -15.78 14.68
N ALA A 226 18.47 -15.42 13.42
CA ALA A 226 19.46 -15.99 12.53
C ALA A 226 19.88 -14.91 11.52
N ASP A 227 21.09 -15.06 10.99
CA ASP A 227 21.61 -14.12 10.00
C ASP A 227 20.80 -14.19 8.70
N GLY A 228 20.43 -13.03 8.16
CA GLY A 228 19.61 -12.95 6.95
C GLY A 228 18.14 -12.61 7.17
N TYR A 229 17.70 -12.27 8.38
CA TYR A 229 16.40 -11.59 8.58
C TYR A 229 16.54 -10.07 8.50
N HIS A 230 17.22 -9.49 9.50
CA HIS A 230 17.56 -8.07 9.52
C HIS A 230 18.85 -7.84 8.71
N PRO A 231 19.00 -6.74 7.96
CA PRO A 231 18.05 -5.63 7.84
C PRO A 231 17.05 -5.68 6.68
N PHE A 232 17.24 -6.57 5.71
CA PHE A 232 16.58 -6.43 4.39
C PHE A 232 15.92 -7.70 3.87
N LYS A 233 16.58 -8.85 4.10
CA LYS A 233 16.20 -10.16 3.53
C LYS A 233 14.97 -10.78 4.19
N TRP A 234 14.42 -10.15 5.22
CA TRP A 234 13.14 -10.51 5.87
C TRP A 234 11.97 -10.69 4.86
N ARG A 235 12.02 -10.04 3.69
CA ARG A 235 11.01 -10.13 2.61
C ARG A 235 10.71 -11.55 2.14
N GLY A 236 11.72 -12.42 2.17
CA GLY A 236 11.60 -13.80 1.70
C GLY A 236 10.94 -14.74 2.70
N TRP A 237 10.61 -14.30 3.91
CA TRP A 237 10.11 -15.15 5.00
C TRP A 237 8.65 -14.85 5.32
N TRP A 238 7.81 -15.87 5.40
CA TRP A 238 6.35 -15.77 5.63
C TRP A 238 5.97 -15.01 6.90
N ASP A 239 6.78 -15.15 7.94
CA ASP A 239 6.55 -14.49 9.22
C ASP A 239 6.76 -12.98 9.16
N PHE A 240 7.57 -12.48 8.22
CA PHE A 240 8.05 -11.10 8.24
C PHE A 240 7.63 -10.24 7.06
N GLY A 241 7.56 -10.85 5.87
CA GLY A 241 7.25 -10.18 4.61
C GLY A 241 6.11 -10.88 3.85
N THR A 242 5.94 -10.48 2.60
CA THR A 242 4.87 -10.98 1.73
C THR A 242 5.38 -11.59 0.41
N GLY A 243 6.67 -11.92 0.35
CA GLY A 243 7.33 -12.40 -0.86
C GLY A 243 7.39 -11.34 -1.96
N ALA A 244 7.78 -11.76 -3.16
CA ALA A 244 7.85 -10.89 -4.34
C ALA A 244 6.49 -10.23 -4.66
N LEU A 245 5.41 -11.01 -4.55
CA LEU A 245 4.04 -10.57 -4.83
C LEU A 245 3.66 -9.33 -4.03
N GLY A 246 3.60 -9.41 -2.69
CA GLY A 246 3.22 -8.25 -1.90
C GLY A 246 4.28 -7.13 -1.95
N ASP A 247 5.58 -7.43 -2.10
CA ASP A 247 6.60 -6.38 -2.16
C ASP A 247 6.43 -5.45 -3.36
N ILE A 248 6.01 -5.94 -4.54
CA ILE A 248 5.99 -5.11 -5.76
C ILE A 248 4.66 -5.04 -6.51
N ALA A 249 3.69 -5.91 -6.24
CA ALA A 249 2.40 -5.84 -6.93
C ALA A 249 1.70 -4.50 -6.71
N CYS A 250 1.86 -3.89 -5.53
CA CYS A 250 1.35 -2.55 -5.22
C CYS A 250 1.88 -1.42 -6.14
N HIS A 251 2.97 -1.67 -6.87
CA HIS A 251 3.49 -0.79 -7.92
C HIS A 251 3.11 -1.30 -9.31
N SER A 252 3.38 -2.57 -9.62
CA SER A 252 3.23 -3.11 -10.98
C SER A 252 1.78 -3.32 -11.40
N VAL A 253 0.89 -3.61 -10.45
CA VAL A 253 -0.56 -3.76 -10.66
C VAL A 253 -1.31 -2.44 -10.48
N SER A 254 -0.64 -1.38 -10.00
CA SER A 254 -1.28 -0.11 -9.66
C SER A 254 -2.04 0.54 -10.84
N MET A 255 -1.46 0.50 -12.04
CA MET A 255 -2.07 1.02 -13.27
C MET A 255 -3.36 0.27 -13.64
N PRO A 256 -3.35 -1.06 -13.85
CA PRO A 256 -4.58 -1.78 -14.16
C PRO A 256 -5.57 -1.80 -12.98
N PHE A 257 -5.11 -1.82 -11.73
CA PHE A 257 -5.98 -1.72 -10.57
C PHE A 257 -6.79 -0.41 -10.57
N MET A 258 -6.13 0.71 -10.86
CA MET A 258 -6.78 2.02 -10.96
C MET A 258 -7.73 2.11 -12.17
N GLY A 259 -7.31 1.59 -13.32
CA GLY A 259 -8.07 1.70 -14.57
C GLY A 259 -9.26 0.74 -14.68
N LEU A 260 -9.19 -0.39 -13.98
CA LEU A 260 -10.12 -1.51 -14.19
C LEU A 260 -10.85 -1.94 -12.91
N ASP A 261 -10.72 -1.28 -11.75
CA ASP A 261 -11.43 -1.68 -10.53
C ASP A 261 -11.19 -3.16 -10.13
N LEU A 262 -9.91 -3.51 -9.89
CA LEU A 262 -9.45 -4.87 -9.62
C LEU A 262 -9.44 -5.23 -8.13
N ARG A 263 -10.50 -4.91 -7.39
CA ARG A 263 -10.53 -5.02 -5.92
C ARG A 263 -10.72 -6.43 -5.40
N ASN A 264 -11.66 -7.17 -5.97
CA ASN A 264 -12.14 -8.44 -5.39
C ASN A 264 -11.95 -9.56 -6.42
N PRO A 265 -10.80 -10.24 -6.46
CA PRO A 265 -10.68 -11.47 -7.23
C PRO A 265 -11.68 -12.50 -6.67
N ILE A 266 -12.24 -13.34 -7.53
CA ILE A 266 -13.12 -14.44 -7.12
C ILE A 266 -12.35 -15.75 -6.95
N SER A 267 -11.15 -15.86 -7.54
CA SER A 267 -10.24 -16.96 -7.27
C SER A 267 -8.79 -16.59 -7.58
N ALA A 268 -7.86 -17.34 -6.99
CA ALA A 268 -6.44 -17.34 -7.35
C ALA A 268 -5.89 -18.77 -7.41
N GLU A 269 -4.95 -19.03 -8.31
CA GLU A 269 -4.27 -20.33 -8.44
C GLU A 269 -2.80 -20.09 -8.75
N ALA A 270 -1.91 -20.79 -8.06
CA ALA A 270 -0.47 -20.61 -8.18
C ALA A 270 0.24 -21.88 -8.66
N GLU A 271 1.08 -21.72 -9.68
CA GLU A 271 2.17 -22.64 -10.00
C GLU A 271 3.45 -22.11 -9.37
N THR A 272 4.22 -22.94 -8.66
CA THR A 272 5.41 -22.47 -7.94
C THR A 272 6.55 -23.48 -7.96
N SER A 273 7.74 -23.04 -7.56
CA SER A 273 8.89 -23.93 -7.28
C SER A 273 8.70 -24.84 -6.06
N GLY A 274 7.58 -24.75 -5.34
CA GLY A 274 7.43 -25.28 -3.99
C GLY A 274 8.00 -24.35 -2.92
N HIS A 275 7.50 -24.51 -1.68
CA HIS A 275 7.91 -23.74 -0.51
C HIS A 275 7.94 -24.63 0.73
N ASN A 276 8.75 -24.26 1.72
CA ASN A 276 8.93 -25.00 2.97
C ASN A 276 8.11 -24.43 4.14
N LYS A 277 7.12 -23.56 3.85
CA LYS A 277 6.31 -22.80 4.84
C LYS A 277 7.12 -21.85 5.74
N ASP A 278 8.40 -21.67 5.44
CA ASP A 278 9.32 -20.78 6.13
C ASP A 278 9.70 -19.60 5.22
N SER A 279 10.15 -19.95 4.02
CA SER A 279 10.41 -19.06 2.91
C SER A 279 9.29 -19.12 1.87
N PHE A 280 9.06 -18.01 1.17
CA PHE A 280 8.30 -17.99 -0.09
C PHE A 280 9.01 -18.83 -1.16
N PRO A 281 8.34 -19.27 -2.25
CA PRO A 281 8.97 -20.04 -3.34
C PRO A 281 10.03 -19.22 -4.10
N GLU A 282 10.96 -19.88 -4.80
CA GLU A 282 11.95 -19.23 -5.67
C GLU A 282 11.28 -18.47 -6.82
N TRP A 283 10.20 -19.04 -7.36
CA TRP A 283 9.36 -18.45 -8.41
C TRP A 283 7.91 -18.85 -8.24
N SER A 284 7.01 -17.99 -8.72
CA SER A 284 5.58 -18.25 -8.83
C SER A 284 5.00 -17.67 -10.13
N ILE A 285 3.96 -18.35 -10.64
CA ILE A 285 3.02 -17.84 -11.63
C ILE A 285 1.64 -17.91 -10.98
N ILE A 286 0.96 -16.77 -10.83
CA ILE A 286 -0.33 -16.72 -10.13
C ILE A 286 -1.40 -16.21 -11.08
N THR A 287 -2.45 -16.99 -11.28
CA THR A 287 -3.61 -16.61 -12.08
C THR A 287 -4.74 -16.20 -11.16
N TYR A 288 -5.24 -14.98 -11.35
CA TYR A 288 -6.42 -14.45 -10.68
C TYR A 288 -7.58 -14.36 -11.67
N GLU A 289 -8.77 -14.73 -11.22
CA GLU A 289 -10.01 -14.48 -11.94
C GLU A 289 -10.78 -13.35 -11.25
N PHE A 290 -11.25 -12.40 -12.04
CA PHE A 290 -12.14 -11.33 -11.57
C PHE A 290 -13.50 -11.46 -12.27
N ALA A 291 -14.57 -11.45 -11.48
CA ALA A 291 -15.93 -11.38 -12.01
C ALA A 291 -16.15 -10.10 -12.82
N ALA A 292 -17.14 -10.14 -13.71
CA ALA A 292 -17.61 -8.95 -14.41
C ALA A 292 -18.26 -7.97 -13.43
N THR A 293 -18.17 -6.68 -13.76
CA THR A 293 -18.89 -5.59 -13.08
C THR A 293 -19.62 -4.75 -14.12
N ASP A 294 -20.42 -3.79 -13.68
CA ASP A 294 -21.07 -2.83 -14.59
C ASP A 294 -20.03 -2.00 -15.39
N ALA A 295 -18.81 -1.84 -14.85
CA ALA A 295 -17.75 -1.04 -15.44
C ALA A 295 -16.81 -1.82 -16.37
N ARG A 296 -16.70 -3.15 -16.24
CA ARG A 296 -15.78 -3.97 -17.02
C ARG A 296 -16.23 -5.43 -17.14
N PRO A 297 -15.84 -6.16 -18.21
CA PRO A 297 -16.09 -7.59 -18.27
C PRO A 297 -15.31 -8.36 -17.18
N ALA A 298 -15.63 -9.65 -17.06
CA ALA A 298 -14.76 -10.60 -16.38
C ALA A 298 -13.40 -10.62 -17.11
N LEU A 299 -12.33 -10.73 -16.32
CA LEU A 299 -10.97 -10.75 -16.83
C LEU A 299 -10.08 -11.59 -15.93
N LYS A 300 -8.96 -12.00 -16.52
CA LYS A 300 -7.91 -12.75 -15.85
C LYS A 300 -6.67 -11.88 -15.67
N LEU A 301 -5.99 -12.01 -14.53
CA LEU A 301 -4.67 -11.42 -14.30
C LEU A 301 -3.67 -12.52 -14.02
N VAL A 302 -2.55 -12.54 -14.73
CA VAL A 302 -1.45 -13.47 -14.51
C VAL A 302 -0.22 -12.71 -14.00
N TRP A 303 0.24 -13.11 -12.82
CA TRP A 303 1.45 -12.63 -12.18
C TRP A 303 2.63 -13.58 -12.49
N TYR A 304 3.83 -13.03 -12.67
CA TYR A 304 5.06 -13.80 -12.84
C TYR A 304 6.19 -13.20 -12.01
N ASP A 305 6.89 -14.05 -11.25
CA ASP A 305 8.09 -13.66 -10.52
C ASP A 305 9.19 -14.75 -10.58
N GLY A 306 10.32 -14.50 -9.93
CA GLY A 306 11.43 -15.45 -9.83
C GLY A 306 12.12 -15.74 -11.17
N GLY A 307 11.99 -14.84 -12.14
CA GLY A 307 12.53 -15.00 -13.49
C GLY A 307 11.60 -15.72 -14.47
N LYS A 308 10.35 -16.02 -14.07
CA LYS A 308 9.29 -16.38 -15.02
C LYS A 308 8.82 -15.14 -15.77
N LEU A 309 8.47 -15.31 -17.04
CA LEU A 309 8.06 -14.24 -17.95
C LEU A 309 6.80 -14.65 -18.72
N PRO A 310 5.95 -13.70 -19.14
CA PRO A 310 4.88 -13.99 -20.07
C PRO A 310 5.44 -14.44 -21.43
N PRO A 311 4.72 -15.30 -22.18
CA PRO A 311 5.05 -15.61 -23.56
C PRO A 311 5.13 -14.36 -24.43
N LYS A 312 6.15 -14.25 -25.29
CA LYS A 312 6.36 -13.07 -26.15
C LYS A 312 5.25 -12.89 -27.18
N GLU A 313 4.54 -13.96 -27.52
CA GLU A 313 3.40 -13.97 -28.44
C GLU A 313 2.30 -13.04 -27.93
N LEU A 314 2.13 -12.95 -26.62
CA LEU A 314 1.18 -12.02 -25.97
C LEU A 314 1.62 -10.55 -26.10
N LEU A 315 2.91 -10.30 -26.35
CA LEU A 315 3.50 -8.97 -26.56
C LEU A 315 3.69 -8.66 -28.05
N GLY A 316 2.98 -9.34 -28.95
CA GLY A 316 3.13 -9.16 -30.40
C GLY A 316 4.51 -9.59 -30.91
N GLY A 317 5.11 -10.61 -30.28
CA GLY A 317 6.44 -11.14 -30.62
C GLY A 317 7.62 -10.37 -29.99
N ARG A 318 7.35 -9.33 -29.19
CA ARG A 318 8.38 -8.53 -28.50
C ARG A 318 8.89 -9.27 -27.28
N GLU A 319 10.19 -9.19 -27.04
CA GLU A 319 10.80 -9.80 -25.86
C GLU A 319 10.34 -9.08 -24.57
N PRO A 320 9.81 -9.80 -23.56
CA PRO A 320 9.48 -9.21 -22.28
C PRO A 320 10.71 -8.61 -21.60
N SER A 321 10.57 -7.42 -21.03
CA SER A 321 11.63 -6.78 -20.25
C SER A 321 12.06 -7.65 -19.07
N PRO A 322 13.36 -7.95 -18.88
CA PRO A 322 13.82 -8.74 -17.74
C PRO A 322 13.71 -8.00 -16.39
N LYS A 323 13.44 -6.70 -16.41
CA LYS A 323 13.26 -5.86 -15.20
C LYS A 323 11.82 -5.85 -14.68
N GLY A 324 10.90 -6.52 -15.38
CA GLY A 324 9.47 -6.47 -15.13
C GLY A 324 8.70 -5.63 -16.13
N GLY A 325 7.38 -5.71 -16.05
CA GLY A 325 6.45 -4.96 -16.89
C GLY A 325 4.98 -5.27 -16.59
N SER A 326 4.11 -4.52 -17.26
CA SER A 326 2.67 -4.65 -17.19
C SER A 326 2.10 -4.68 -18.60
N LEU A 327 1.29 -5.67 -18.92
CA LEU A 327 0.60 -5.83 -20.19
C LEU A 327 -0.90 -5.93 -19.94
N ALA A 328 -1.69 -5.11 -20.60
CA ALA A 328 -3.13 -5.28 -20.70
C ALA A 328 -3.51 -5.61 -22.14
N ILE A 329 -4.31 -6.66 -22.31
CA ILE A 329 -4.80 -7.13 -23.61
C ILE A 329 -6.29 -6.84 -23.70
N GLY A 330 -6.66 -6.01 -24.67
CA GLY A 330 -8.04 -5.67 -24.97
C GLY A 330 -8.48 -6.15 -26.34
N GLU A 331 -9.78 -6.03 -26.61
CA GLU A 331 -10.42 -6.47 -27.86
C GLU A 331 -9.83 -5.84 -29.14
N ARG A 332 -9.17 -4.67 -29.04
CA ARG A 332 -8.65 -3.93 -30.20
C ARG A 332 -7.15 -3.69 -30.18
N GLY A 333 -6.47 -3.99 -29.09
CA GLY A 333 -5.03 -3.79 -28.98
C GLY A 333 -4.50 -4.04 -27.59
N ILE A 334 -3.26 -3.61 -27.34
CA ILE A 334 -2.58 -3.83 -26.06
C ILE A 334 -2.06 -2.51 -25.47
N LEU A 335 -2.00 -2.46 -24.14
CA LEU A 335 -1.26 -1.44 -23.40
C LEU A 335 -0.08 -2.13 -22.71
N LEU A 336 1.13 -1.89 -23.22
CA LEU A 336 2.38 -2.40 -22.67
C LEU A 336 3.07 -1.28 -21.88
N ASN A 337 3.05 -1.40 -20.56
CA ASN A 337 3.44 -0.38 -19.58
C ASN A 337 2.61 0.90 -19.75
N ASP A 338 3.10 1.82 -20.58
CA ASP A 338 2.49 3.11 -20.92
C ASP A 338 2.34 3.33 -22.42
N GLN A 339 2.56 2.29 -23.23
CA GLN A 339 2.53 2.34 -24.69
C GLN A 339 1.31 1.59 -25.23
N LEU A 340 0.48 2.29 -25.99
CA LEU A 340 -0.61 1.70 -26.77
C LEU A 340 -0.02 1.11 -28.05
N LEU A 341 -0.25 -0.17 -28.27
CA LEU A 341 0.31 -0.93 -29.38
C LEU A 341 -0.76 -1.82 -30.02
N ASP A 342 -0.43 -2.37 -31.18
CA ASP A 342 -1.17 -3.43 -31.86
C ASP A 342 -2.69 -3.13 -32.01
N GLY A 343 -3.02 -1.87 -32.35
CA GLY A 343 -4.39 -1.37 -32.54
C GLY A 343 -4.95 -0.56 -31.37
N GLY A 344 -4.18 -0.37 -30.29
CA GLY A 344 -4.51 0.59 -29.24
C GLY A 344 -4.42 2.03 -29.74
N GLU A 345 -5.44 2.83 -29.44
CA GLU A 345 -5.52 4.23 -29.85
C GLU A 345 -5.69 5.15 -28.63
N PRO A 346 -4.92 6.25 -28.55
CA PRO A 346 -5.04 7.17 -27.43
C PRO A 346 -6.42 7.81 -27.41
N VAL A 347 -7.03 7.84 -26.23
CA VAL A 347 -8.28 8.56 -25.98
C VAL A 347 -7.95 9.84 -25.23
N ASP A 348 -8.60 10.95 -25.58
CA ASP A 348 -8.48 12.18 -24.80
C ASP A 348 -9.16 11.97 -23.44
N VAL A 349 -8.38 12.09 -22.37
CA VAL A 349 -8.81 11.75 -21.01
C VAL A 349 -8.36 12.83 -20.04
N GLU A 350 -9.30 13.30 -19.23
CA GLU A 350 -8.97 14.06 -18.03
C GLU A 350 -8.62 13.08 -16.90
N PHE A 351 -7.55 13.39 -16.16
CA PHE A 351 -7.12 12.63 -15.01
C PHE A 351 -6.54 13.56 -13.93
N PRO A 352 -6.67 13.21 -12.64
CA PRO A 352 -6.18 14.04 -11.56
C PRO A 352 -4.65 14.07 -11.56
N ARG A 353 -4.05 15.25 -11.68
CA ARG A 353 -2.59 15.42 -11.58
C ARG A 353 -2.13 15.44 -10.13
N SER A 354 -0.90 14.99 -9.91
CA SER A 354 -0.31 14.97 -8.57
C SER A 354 0.61 16.16 -8.34
N PRO A 355 0.57 16.82 -7.18
CA PRO A 355 1.62 17.74 -6.73
C PRO A 355 2.89 17.01 -6.25
N GLY A 356 2.87 15.68 -6.20
CA GLY A 356 3.90 14.83 -5.62
C GLY A 356 3.30 13.89 -4.57
N HIS A 357 3.81 12.67 -4.48
CA HIS A 357 3.23 11.61 -3.64
C HIS A 357 3.07 12.04 -2.18
N PHE A 358 4.15 12.44 -1.51
CA PHE A 358 4.08 12.85 -0.10
C PHE A 358 3.25 14.13 0.09
N GLU A 359 3.26 15.04 -0.88
CA GLU A 359 2.49 16.28 -0.85
C GLU A 359 0.98 16.03 -0.93
N GLU A 360 0.52 14.98 -1.62
CA GLU A 360 -0.89 14.57 -1.58
C GLU A 360 -1.34 14.22 -0.16
N TRP A 361 -0.50 13.51 0.61
CA TRP A 361 -0.80 13.18 1.99
C TRP A 361 -0.88 14.43 2.87
N ILE A 362 0.07 15.35 2.71
CA ILE A 362 0.08 16.62 3.47
C ILE A 362 -1.14 17.47 3.13
N ARG A 363 -1.56 17.52 1.86
CA ARG A 363 -2.81 18.18 1.46
C ARG A 363 -4.02 17.48 2.07
N ALA A 364 -4.04 16.16 2.12
CA ALA A 364 -5.12 15.41 2.74
C ALA A 364 -5.27 15.75 4.23
N ILE A 365 -4.15 15.86 4.96
CA ILE A 365 -4.16 16.30 6.37
C ILE A 365 -4.77 17.71 6.50
N LYS A 366 -4.39 18.64 5.62
CA LYS A 366 -4.78 20.06 5.74
C LYS A 366 -6.19 20.36 5.24
N THR A 367 -6.70 19.58 4.29
CA THR A 367 -7.95 19.90 3.56
C THR A 367 -9.05 18.86 3.77
N GLY A 368 -8.70 17.65 4.18
CA GLY A 368 -9.61 16.51 4.24
C GLY A 368 -9.83 15.82 2.89
N GLU A 369 -9.29 16.33 1.78
CA GLU A 369 -9.36 15.65 0.48
C GLU A 369 -8.47 14.39 0.49
N PRO A 370 -8.99 13.18 0.24
CA PRO A 370 -8.18 11.97 0.33
C PRO A 370 -7.02 11.96 -0.67
N ALA A 371 -5.85 11.52 -0.20
CA ALA A 371 -4.75 11.20 -1.11
C ALA A 371 -5.10 10.02 -2.03
N MET A 372 -4.44 9.94 -3.19
CA MET A 372 -4.73 8.92 -4.20
C MET A 372 -4.60 7.49 -3.66
N SER A 373 -3.53 7.22 -2.92
CA SER A 373 -3.23 5.89 -2.36
C SER A 373 -3.64 5.78 -0.89
N ASN A 374 -4.79 6.33 -0.53
CA ASN A 374 -5.32 6.23 0.83
C ASN A 374 -5.66 4.78 1.23
N PHE A 375 -5.66 4.49 2.52
CA PHE A 375 -5.90 3.13 3.03
C PHE A 375 -7.30 2.58 2.69
N PRO A 376 -8.41 3.29 2.94
CA PRO A 376 -9.75 2.72 2.78
C PRO A 376 -10.14 2.44 1.32
N ASP A 377 -9.76 3.32 0.39
CA ASP A 377 -10.32 3.31 -0.97
C ASP A 377 -9.34 2.78 -2.01
N TYR A 378 -8.03 2.69 -1.72
CA TYR A 378 -7.05 2.23 -2.69
C TYR A 378 -6.07 1.21 -2.12
N ALA A 379 -5.26 1.59 -1.12
CA ALA A 379 -4.12 0.78 -0.70
C ALA A 379 -4.51 -0.50 0.06
N GLY A 380 -5.54 -0.44 0.91
CA GLY A 380 -6.11 -1.60 1.59
C GLY A 380 -6.69 -2.60 0.59
N PRO A 381 -7.66 -2.20 -0.26
CA PRO A 381 -8.21 -3.06 -1.30
C PRO A 381 -7.18 -3.65 -2.26
N LEU A 382 -6.17 -2.86 -2.69
CA LEU A 382 -5.07 -3.35 -3.53
C LEU A 382 -4.23 -4.42 -2.82
N THR A 383 -3.87 -4.17 -1.56
CA THR A 383 -3.08 -5.12 -0.78
C THR A 383 -3.86 -6.40 -0.54
N GLU A 384 -5.13 -6.28 -0.13
CA GLU A 384 -6.03 -7.41 0.07
C GLU A 384 -6.18 -8.26 -1.20
N ALA A 385 -6.49 -7.63 -2.35
CA ALA A 385 -6.65 -8.33 -3.63
C ALA A 385 -5.43 -9.19 -3.98
N MET A 386 -4.23 -8.59 -3.85
CA MET A 386 -3.00 -9.27 -4.23
C MET A 386 -2.55 -10.31 -3.21
N LEU A 387 -2.85 -10.15 -1.92
CA LEU A 387 -2.48 -11.16 -0.92
C LEU A 387 -3.33 -12.44 -1.01
N VAL A 388 -4.45 -12.45 -1.74
CA VAL A 388 -5.19 -13.69 -2.05
C VAL A 388 -4.29 -14.69 -2.80
N GLY A 389 -3.39 -14.23 -3.68
CA GLY A 389 -2.46 -15.13 -4.37
C GLY A 389 -1.43 -15.77 -3.45
N ASN A 390 -1.09 -15.13 -2.32
CA ASN A 390 -0.24 -15.76 -1.31
C ASN A 390 -0.97 -16.95 -0.63
N LEU A 391 -2.30 -16.95 -0.57
CA LEU A 391 -3.07 -18.10 -0.08
C LEU A 391 -2.94 -19.29 -1.03
N SER A 392 -3.06 -19.07 -2.35
CA SER A 392 -2.90 -20.14 -3.35
C SER A 392 -1.47 -20.66 -3.42
N ILE A 393 -0.47 -19.79 -3.22
CA ILE A 393 0.92 -20.25 -3.05
C ILE A 393 1.04 -21.19 -1.85
N TRP A 394 0.43 -20.83 -0.71
CA TRP A 394 0.59 -21.58 0.53
C TRP A 394 -0.09 -22.95 0.51
N CYS A 395 -1.29 -23.06 -0.07
CA CYS A 395 -2.00 -24.33 -0.14
C CYS A 395 -1.59 -25.19 -1.35
N GLY A 396 -1.07 -24.57 -2.42
CA GLY A 396 -0.75 -25.27 -3.66
C GLY A 396 -1.98 -25.71 -4.45
N GLU A 397 -3.15 -25.15 -4.13
CA GLU A 397 -4.44 -25.42 -4.77
C GLU A 397 -5.08 -24.09 -5.21
N LYS A 398 -6.05 -24.17 -6.11
CA LYS A 398 -6.89 -23.02 -6.46
C LYS A 398 -7.72 -22.62 -5.24
N VAL A 399 -7.69 -21.34 -4.88
CA VAL A 399 -8.54 -20.76 -3.82
C VAL A 399 -9.72 -20.03 -4.45
N GLU A 400 -10.94 -20.33 -3.99
CA GLU A 400 -12.15 -19.56 -4.24
C GLU A 400 -12.32 -18.53 -3.12
N TRP A 401 -12.36 -17.24 -3.48
CA TRP A 401 -12.29 -16.14 -2.53
C TRP A 401 -13.64 -15.44 -2.37
N ASP A 402 -14.18 -15.48 -1.16
CA ASP A 402 -15.31 -14.66 -0.74
C ASP A 402 -14.78 -13.40 -0.07
N ALA A 403 -14.61 -12.34 -0.86
CA ALA A 403 -14.13 -11.06 -0.38
C ALA A 403 -15.07 -10.43 0.67
N ALA A 404 -16.39 -10.64 0.58
CA ALA A 404 -17.32 -10.03 1.53
C ALA A 404 -17.10 -10.57 2.94
N ASN A 405 -16.95 -11.89 3.07
CA ASN A 405 -16.73 -12.58 4.34
C ASN A 405 -15.26 -12.78 4.70
N MET A 406 -14.33 -12.42 3.81
CA MET A 406 -12.88 -12.57 3.97
C MET A 406 -12.48 -14.03 4.25
N GLN A 407 -12.93 -14.95 3.40
CA GLN A 407 -12.68 -16.37 3.58
C GLN A 407 -12.42 -17.08 2.26
N VAL A 408 -11.66 -18.18 2.34
CA VAL A 408 -11.55 -19.16 1.26
C VAL A 408 -12.67 -20.19 1.44
N THR A 409 -13.47 -20.45 0.41
CA THR A 409 -14.67 -21.28 0.51
C THR A 409 -14.43 -22.76 0.21
N ASN A 410 -13.34 -23.08 -0.47
CA ASN A 410 -13.07 -24.42 -1.00
C ASN A 410 -11.85 -25.13 -0.38
N VAL A 411 -10.97 -24.41 0.34
CA VAL A 411 -9.78 -24.95 1.01
C VAL A 411 -9.77 -24.57 2.49
N PRO A 412 -9.94 -25.52 3.43
CA PRO A 412 -9.96 -25.22 4.86
C PRO A 412 -8.56 -24.95 5.43
N GLY A 413 -8.49 -24.26 6.58
CA GLY A 413 -7.25 -24.11 7.36
C GLY A 413 -6.35 -22.95 6.96
N LEU A 414 -6.85 -22.04 6.11
CA LEU A 414 -6.14 -20.82 5.68
C LEU A 414 -6.46 -19.59 6.53
N GLU A 415 -7.42 -19.71 7.46
CA GLU A 415 -7.83 -18.63 8.37
C GLU A 415 -6.65 -18.01 9.14
N PRO A 416 -5.66 -18.79 9.63
CA PRO A 416 -4.50 -18.21 10.32
C PRO A 416 -3.58 -17.35 9.43
N LEU A 417 -3.63 -17.51 8.10
CA LEU A 417 -2.88 -16.67 7.16
C LEU A 417 -3.63 -15.39 6.81
N ILE A 418 -4.96 -15.46 6.79
CA ILE A 418 -5.85 -14.33 6.58
C ILE A 418 -5.83 -13.41 7.80
N LYS A 419 -6.05 -13.99 8.99
CA LYS A 419 -6.07 -13.32 10.29
C LYS A 419 -5.15 -14.07 11.28
N PRO A 420 -3.87 -13.70 11.39
CA PRO A 420 -2.93 -14.36 12.28
C PRO A 420 -3.21 -14.03 13.75
N VAL A 421 -2.84 -14.97 14.63
CA VAL A 421 -2.80 -14.72 16.08
C VAL A 421 -1.43 -14.13 16.42
N TYR A 422 -1.44 -12.94 17.03
CA TYR A 422 -0.22 -12.28 17.47
C TYR A 422 0.31 -12.86 18.78
N ARG A 423 1.64 -12.76 18.97
CA ARG A 423 2.26 -13.09 20.26
C ARG A 423 1.70 -12.20 21.37
N LYS A 424 1.73 -12.74 22.60
CA LYS A 424 1.32 -12.01 23.81
C LYS A 424 2.03 -10.65 23.89
N GLY A 425 1.25 -9.60 24.18
CA GLY A 425 1.74 -8.22 24.25
C GLY A 425 1.64 -7.43 22.94
N TYR A 426 1.14 -8.06 21.88
CA TYR A 426 0.76 -7.40 20.63
C TYR A 426 -0.70 -7.70 20.31
N THR A 427 -1.41 -6.71 19.81
CA THR A 427 -2.80 -6.85 19.39
C THR A 427 -3.09 -5.88 18.25
N LEU A 428 -4.04 -6.25 17.41
CA LEU A 428 -4.63 -5.38 16.40
C LEU A 428 -5.75 -4.50 16.98
N ASP A 429 -6.12 -4.68 18.25
CA ASP A 429 -7.23 -4.01 18.95
C ASP A 429 -6.79 -2.98 20.02
N ALA A 430 -5.48 -2.74 20.15
CA ALA A 430 -4.92 -1.78 21.11
C ALA A 430 -5.25 -0.32 20.80
#